data_AF-A0A7J9KMM0-F1
#
_entry.id   AF-A0A7J9KMM0-F1
#
_cell.length_a   1.000
_cell.length_b   1.000
_cell.length_c   1.000
_cell.angle_alpha   90.00
_cell.angle_beta   90.00
_cell.angle_gamma   90.00
#
_symmetry.space_group_name_H-M   'P 1'
#
loop_
_entity.id
_entity.type
_entity.pdbx_description
1 polymer ?
#
loop_
_entity_poly.entity_id
_entity_poly.type
_entity_poly.pdbx_seq_one_letter_code
_entity_poly.pdbx_strand_id
1 'polypeptide(L)'
;MDMMDESFWTNVDFVRQKLSPNAHSYSISKTLTERAVLDFGAQHGLDVVTVIPSFVVGPFICPKFPGSERTSLALVLGNQSEYSFLLNFSMVHVDDVARAHIFLI
;
A
#
# COMPACT_ATOMS: atom_id res chain seq x y z
N MET A 1 7.79 15.22 -12.78
CA MET A 1 7.07 14.10 -12.17
C MET A 1 5.70 14.65 -11.88
N ASP A 2 4.66 14.10 -12.51
CA ASP A 2 3.31 14.61 -12.34
C ASP A 2 2.86 14.36 -10.89
N MET A 3 2.07 15.27 -10.34
CA MET A 3 1.48 15.11 -9.01
C MET A 3 0.49 13.95 -9.07
N MET A 4 0.68 12.93 -8.24
CA MET A 4 -0.23 11.80 -8.15
C MET A 4 -1.38 12.15 -7.19
N ASP A 5 -2.62 12.01 -7.67
CA ASP A 5 -3.86 12.17 -6.90
C ASP A 5 -4.71 10.88 -6.97
N GLU A 6 -5.90 10.91 -6.38
CA GLU A 6 -6.83 9.79 -6.27
C GLU A 6 -7.45 9.37 -7.62
N SER A 7 -7.25 10.15 -8.69
CA SER A 7 -7.72 9.77 -10.04
C SER A 7 -6.77 8.79 -10.75
N PHE A 8 -5.56 8.59 -10.21
CA PHE A 8 -4.55 7.73 -10.82
C PHE A 8 -4.83 6.24 -10.57
N TRP A 9 -4.72 5.46 -11.65
CA TRP A 9 -4.82 4.01 -11.59
C TRP A 9 -3.55 3.32 -12.06
N THR A 10 -3.18 2.24 -11.37
CA THR A 10 -2.07 1.39 -11.79
C THR A 10 -2.33 0.77 -13.17
N ASN A 11 -1.35 0.88 -14.07
CA ASN A 11 -1.34 0.16 -15.33
C ASN A 11 -0.93 -1.31 -15.09
N VAL A 12 -1.93 -2.19 -15.01
CA VAL A 12 -1.77 -3.62 -14.72
C VAL A 12 -0.87 -4.33 -15.73
N ASP A 13 -0.95 -3.99 -17.02
CA ASP A 13 -0.13 -4.64 -18.05
C ASP A 13 1.33 -4.24 -17.96
N PHE A 14 1.59 -2.95 -17.69
CA PHE A 14 2.94 -2.47 -17.39
C PHE A 14 3.53 -3.19 -16.18
N VAL A 15 2.77 -3.27 -15.08
CA VAL A 15 3.19 -3.97 -13.85
C VAL A 15 3.50 -5.45 -14.13
N ARG A 16 2.61 -6.14 -14.86
CA ARG A 16 2.77 -7.56 -15.20
C ARG A 16 4.06 -7.81 -15.99
N GLN A 17 4.43 -6.90 -16.89
CA GLN A 17 5.62 -7.03 -17.75
C GLN A 17 6.93 -6.59 -17.09
N LYS A 18 6.88 -5.62 -16.15
CA LYS A 18 8.08 -4.92 -15.67
C LYS A 18 8.50 -5.23 -14.24
N LEU A 19 7.57 -5.65 -13.39
CA LEU A 19 7.87 -5.93 -11.98
C LEU A 19 8.18 -7.41 -11.75
N SER A 20 8.97 -7.68 -10.71
CA SER A 20 9.27 -9.05 -10.26
C SER A 20 7.99 -9.80 -9.88
N PRO A 21 7.97 -11.15 -9.90
CA PRO A 21 6.75 -11.91 -9.66
C PRO A 21 6.01 -11.58 -8.35
N ASN A 22 6.76 -11.37 -7.27
CA ASN A 22 6.19 -11.02 -5.97
C ASN A 22 5.63 -9.59 -5.97
N ALA A 23 6.31 -8.64 -6.62
CA ALA A 23 5.86 -7.26 -6.68
C ALA A 23 4.67 -7.09 -7.63
N HIS A 24 4.67 -7.77 -8.79
CA HIS A 24 3.55 -7.65 -9.72
C HIS A 24 2.27 -8.27 -9.18
N SER A 25 2.35 -9.35 -8.41
CA SER A 25 1.14 -10.07 -7.95
C SER A 25 0.44 -9.26 -6.87
N TYR A 26 1.20 -8.68 -5.96
CA TYR A 26 0.70 -7.74 -4.97
C TYR A 26 0.04 -6.52 -5.63
N SER A 27 0.75 -5.79 -6.50
CA SER A 27 0.22 -4.57 -7.10
C SER A 27 -1.01 -4.82 -7.99
N ILE A 28 -1.01 -5.91 -8.77
CA ILE A 28 -2.16 -6.28 -9.61
C ILE A 28 -3.35 -6.67 -8.73
N SER A 29 -3.15 -7.52 -7.72
CA SER A 29 -4.25 -7.93 -6.84
C SER A 29 -4.89 -6.75 -6.13
N LYS A 30 -4.10 -5.82 -5.56
CA LYS A 30 -4.61 -4.61 -4.91
C LYS A 30 -5.41 -3.74 -5.89
N THR A 31 -4.89 -3.50 -7.09
CA THR A 31 -5.57 -2.69 -8.10
C THR A 31 -6.89 -3.31 -8.54
N LEU A 32 -6.91 -4.61 -8.82
CA LEU A 32 -8.11 -5.29 -9.30
C LEU A 32 -9.18 -5.43 -8.20
N THR A 33 -8.77 -5.69 -6.96
CA THR A 33 -9.70 -5.74 -5.83
C THR A 33 -10.34 -4.37 -5.58
N GLU A 34 -9.57 -3.29 -5.63
CA GLU A 34 -10.11 -1.94 -5.45
C GLU A 34 -11.19 -1.61 -6.49
N ARG A 35 -10.89 -1.82 -7.78
CA ARG A 35 -11.85 -1.63 -8.86
C ARG A 35 -13.11 -2.46 -8.65
N ALA A 36 -12.95 -3.74 -8.32
CA ALA A 36 -14.07 -4.64 -8.12
C ALA A 36 -14.98 -4.21 -6.96
N VAL A 37 -14.40 -3.73 -5.85
CA VAL A 37 -15.19 -3.27 -4.69
C VAL A 37 -15.93 -1.97 -5.01
N LEU A 38 -15.31 -1.04 -5.74
CA LEU A 38 -15.95 0.21 -6.18
C LEU A 38 -17.09 -0.07 -7.18
N ASP A 39 -16.86 -0.94 -8.17
CA ASP A 39 -17.88 -1.34 -9.14
C ASP A 39 -19.06 -2.04 -8.46
N PHE A 40 -18.77 -2.95 -7.52
CA PHE A 40 -19.78 -3.64 -6.72
C PHE A 40 -20.59 -2.64 -5.88
N GLY A 41 -19.90 -1.70 -5.21
CA GLY A 41 -20.57 -0.67 -4.42
C GLY A 41 -21.53 0.17 -5.25
N ALA A 42 -21.08 0.64 -6.42
CA ALA A 42 -21.91 1.40 -7.35
C ALA A 42 -23.14 0.62 -7.85
N GLN A 43 -22.99 -0.68 -8.14
CA GLN A 43 -24.09 -1.54 -8.61
C GLN A 43 -25.11 -1.86 -7.51
N HIS A 44 -24.67 -1.91 -6.26
CA HIS A 44 -25.50 -2.34 -5.13
C HIS A 44 -25.93 -1.17 -4.21
N GLY A 45 -25.63 0.07 -4.57
CA GLY A 45 -26.01 1.25 -3.79
C GLY A 45 -25.29 1.35 -2.44
N LEU A 46 -24.07 0.81 -2.35
CA LEU A 46 -23.22 0.95 -1.17
C LEU A 46 -22.36 2.20 -1.30
N ASP A 47 -22.24 2.96 -0.21
CA ASP A 47 -21.23 4.01 -0.11
C ASP A 47 -19.88 3.36 0.24
N VAL A 48 -18.93 3.48 -0.69
CA VAL A 48 -17.63 2.81 -0.59
C VAL A 48 -16.54 3.87 -0.72
N VAL A 49 -15.67 3.92 0.28
CA VAL A 49 -14.45 4.71 0.26
C VAL A 49 -13.24 3.79 0.41
N THR A 50 -12.20 4.02 -0.39
CA THR A 50 -10.95 3.27 -0.31
C THR A 50 -9.86 4.14 0.32
N VAL A 51 -9.06 3.54 1.20
CA VAL A 51 -7.87 4.16 1.79
C VAL A 51 -6.66 3.43 1.26
N ILE A 52 -5.81 4.12 0.52
CA ILE A 52 -4.59 3.56 -0.09
C ILE A 52 -3.37 4.12 0.66
N PRO A 53 -2.91 3.47 1.75
CA PRO A 53 -1.73 3.93 2.45
C PRO A 53 -0.46 3.62 1.64
N SER A 54 0.57 4.44 1.88
CA SER A 54 1.94 4.14 1.47
C SER A 54 2.57 3.12 2.43
N PHE A 55 3.90 3.11 2.57
CA PHE A 55 4.58 2.16 3.44
C PHE A 55 4.27 2.45 4.92
N VAL A 56 3.45 1.61 5.54
CA VAL A 56 2.99 1.81 6.93
C VAL A 56 4.10 1.48 7.91
N VAL A 57 4.43 2.44 8.78
CA VAL A 57 5.47 2.33 9.80
C VAL A 57 4.93 2.70 11.19
N GLY A 58 5.44 2.09 12.24
CA GLY A 58 5.12 2.42 13.63
C GLY A 58 4.96 1.20 14.56
N PRO A 59 4.48 1.43 15.79
CA PRO A 59 4.23 0.36 16.74
C PRO A 59 3.25 -0.67 16.19
N PHE A 60 3.54 -1.96 16.37
CA PHE A 60 2.70 -3.05 15.91
C PHE A 60 2.25 -3.94 17.06
N ILE A 61 1.00 -4.39 17.01
CA ILE A 61 0.41 -5.29 18.02
C ILE A 61 0.56 -6.77 17.66
N CYS A 62 0.99 -7.06 16.43
CA CYS A 62 1.09 -8.42 15.92
C CYS A 62 2.26 -9.17 16.56
N PRO A 63 2.11 -10.48 16.87
CA PRO A 63 3.21 -11.28 17.42
C PRO A 63 4.33 -11.54 16.40
N LYS A 64 4.03 -11.42 15.11
CA LYS A 64 5.01 -11.51 14.03
C LYS A 64 5.47 -10.12 13.64
N PHE A 65 6.78 -9.96 13.52
CA PHE A 65 7.40 -8.73 13.06
C PHE A 65 6.94 -8.40 11.63
N PRO A 66 6.15 -7.32 11.41
CA PRO A 66 5.64 -6.99 10.09
C PRO A 66 6.77 -6.72 9.10
N GLY A 67 6.52 -7.05 7.82
CA GLY A 67 7.50 -6.81 6.76
C GLY A 67 7.85 -5.32 6.64
N SER A 68 6.85 -4.44 6.74
CA SER A 68 7.08 -3.01 6.67
C SER A 68 7.97 -2.50 7.79
N GLU A 69 7.75 -2.95 9.02
CA GLU A 69 8.59 -2.58 10.16
C GLU A 69 10.01 -3.15 10.07
N ARG A 70 10.16 -4.35 9.50
CA ARG A 70 11.49 -4.92 9.27
C ARG A 70 12.29 -4.08 8.27
N THR A 71 11.65 -3.66 7.19
CA THR A 71 12.26 -2.81 6.18
C THR A 71 12.52 -1.40 6.72
N SER A 72 11.58 -0.82 7.48
CA SER A 72 11.76 0.52 8.10
C SER A 72 12.95 0.55 9.07
N LEU A 73 13.18 -0.55 9.80
CA LEU A 73 14.30 -0.73 10.72
C LEU A 73 15.54 -1.32 10.06
N ALA A 74 15.62 -1.39 8.73
CA ALA A 74 16.71 -2.06 8.02
C ALA A 74 18.09 -1.52 8.42
N LEU A 75 18.25 -0.21 8.61
CA LEU A 75 19.52 0.40 9.06
C LEU A 75 19.94 -0.09 10.44
N VAL A 76 18.98 -0.21 11.36
CA VAL A 76 19.21 -0.66 12.75
C VAL A 76 19.54 -2.15 12.79
N LEU A 77 18.85 -2.95 11.96
CA LEU A 77 19.03 -4.39 11.86
C LEU A 77 20.20 -4.80 10.96
N GLY A 78 20.85 -3.86 10.28
CA GLY A 78 21.93 -4.11 9.34
C GLY A 78 21.50 -4.81 8.05
N ASN A 79 20.22 -4.74 7.67
CA ASN A 79 19.66 -5.43 6.51
C ASN A 79 19.82 -4.62 5.21
N GLN A 80 21.03 -4.62 4.66
CA GLN A 80 21.39 -3.77 3.51
C GLN A 80 20.55 -4.02 2.25
N SER A 81 20.01 -5.22 2.04
CA SER A 81 19.17 -5.52 0.87
C SER A 81 17.88 -4.71 0.85
N GLU A 82 17.46 -4.17 1.99
CA GLU A 82 16.22 -3.41 2.15
C GLU A 82 16.42 -1.89 2.02
N TYR A 83 17.66 -1.40 1.94
CA TYR A 83 17.93 0.04 1.95
C TYR A 83 17.33 0.76 0.74
N SER A 84 17.21 0.08 -0.39
CA SER A 84 16.56 0.62 -1.57
C SER A 84 15.10 0.98 -1.30
N PHE A 85 14.39 0.22 -0.46
CA PHE A 85 13.00 0.54 -0.13
C PHE A 85 12.89 1.83 0.68
N LEU A 86 13.83 2.09 1.58
CA LEU A 86 13.87 3.33 2.38
C LEU A 86 14.04 4.60 1.53
N LEU A 87 14.68 4.47 0.36
CA LEU A 87 14.95 5.60 -0.54
C LEU A 87 13.84 5.82 -1.57
N ASN A 88 13.04 4.80 -1.86
CA ASN A 88 12.10 4.80 -2.99
C ASN A 88 10.62 4.80 -2.58
N PHE A 89 10.29 4.54 -1.32
CA PHE A 89 8.91 4.52 -0.84
C PHE A 89 8.62 5.66 0.14
N SER A 90 7.48 6.32 -0.07
CA SER A 90 6.86 7.18 0.93
C SER A 90 6.38 6.34 2.11
N MET A 91 6.44 6.91 3.32
CA MET A 91 6.00 6.25 4.55
C MET A 91 4.83 7.00 5.19
N VAL A 92 4.01 6.28 5.95
CA VAL A 92 2.90 6.84 6.73
C VAL A 92 2.86 6.17 8.10
N HIS A 93 2.59 6.95 9.16
CA HIS A 93 2.51 6.39 10.50
C HIS A 93 1.23 5.56 10.68
N VAL A 94 1.33 4.43 11.39
CA VAL A 94 0.20 3.52 11.64
C VAL A 94 -1.02 4.23 12.26
N ASP A 95 -0.80 5.16 13.18
CA ASP A 95 -1.89 5.92 13.79
C ASP A 95 -2.58 6.85 12.80
N ASP A 96 -1.86 7.36 11.79
CA ASP A 96 -2.45 8.25 10.78
C ASP A 96 -3.37 7.44 9.86
N VAL A 97 -2.95 6.22 9.49
CA VAL A 97 -3.78 5.28 8.75
C VAL A 97 -5.02 4.90 9.55
N ALA A 98 -4.86 4.62 10.85
CA ALA A 98 -6.00 4.31 11.72
C ALA A 98 -6.98 5.48 11.83
N ARG A 99 -6.48 6.71 12.01
CA ARG A 99 -7.32 7.91 12.04
C ARG A 99 -8.03 8.17 10.72
N ALA A 100 -7.38 7.92 9.58
CA ALA A 100 -8.02 8.05 8.26
C ALA A 100 -9.20 7.07 8.11
N HIS A 101 -9.04 5.81 8.55
CA HIS A 101 -10.14 4.85 8.54
C HIS A 101 -11.27 5.27 9.48
N ILE A 102 -10.95 5.74 10.70
CA ILE A 102 -11.97 6.21 11.65
C ILE A 102 -12.74 7.42 11.11
N PHE A 103 -12.04 8.33 10.41
CA PHE A 103 -12.65 9.54 9.86
C PHE A 103 -13.63 9.25 8.71
N LEU A 104 -13.43 8.16 7.98
CA LEU A 104 -14.23 7.78 6.82
C LEU A 104 -15.37 6.80 7.15
N ILE A 105 -15.50 6.39 8.42
CA ILE A 105 -16.66 5.65 8.95
C ILE A 105 -17.76 6.64 9.32
#